data_AF-A0AAP6HGN6-F1
#
_entry.id   AF-A0AAP6HGN6-F1
#
_cell.length_a   1.000
_cell.length_b   1.000
_cell.length_c   1.000
_cell.angle_alpha   90.00
_cell.angle_beta   90.00
_cell.angle_gamma   90.00
#
_symmetry.space_group_name_H-M   'P 1'
#
loop_
_entity.id
_entity.type
_entity.pdbx_description
1 polymer ?
#
loop_
_entity_poly.entity_id
_entity_poly.type
_entity_poly.pdbx_seq_one_letter_code
_entity_poly.pdbx_strand_id
1 'polypeptide(L)'
;MKIHRFVINDEDVVNCYGYRILTAGIDTTQFMRNPVVLYMHSRGTHKVNGPEGNEVVGRVVKLETKGGQLLADVEFDMEDEFSKKIAGKVERGFLKMSSIGANVIETSSSPEHLLPGQIFETVTKSKLVELSIVDIGGNDNALKLHRNGAPIQLKKLKIETDMNLKTIALALGMGEDTNEQLVLKEVQQLKLAKETAESRVSELEQKQKANETAEATQLVDKAIALGLIPEALRQGQLKSFELDFDGQKATLSQLIADKEKEIQLSGKSNAVKTVVLGKGAKPNTGVELTFDYLQKHDVEKLRDIKLNQPEEYERLAKDYAKGVRYKEN
;
A
#
# COMPACT_ATOMS: atom_id res chain seq x y z
N MET A 1 17.62 53.45 -1.04
CA MET A 1 18.41 52.21 -0.99
C MET A 1 17.48 51.07 -0.66
N LYS A 2 17.44 50.02 -1.50
CA LYS A 2 16.60 48.84 -1.27
C LYS A 2 17.43 47.82 -0.52
N ILE A 3 17.17 47.72 0.78
CA ILE A 3 17.83 46.77 1.68
C ILE A 3 16.93 45.56 1.85
N HIS A 4 17.46 44.36 1.64
CA HIS A 4 16.76 43.11 1.88
C HIS A 4 17.56 42.22 2.81
N ARG A 5 16.86 41.50 3.69
CA ARG A 5 17.49 40.66 4.71
C ARG A 5 17.48 39.20 4.29
N PHE A 6 18.62 38.54 4.42
CA PHE A 6 18.79 37.12 4.14
C PHE A 6 19.30 36.38 5.37
N VAL A 7 18.83 35.14 5.56
CA VAL A 7 19.54 34.16 6.38
C VAL A 7 20.65 33.60 5.51
N ILE A 8 21.90 33.70 5.98
CA ILE A 8 23.09 33.31 5.23
C ILE A 8 23.80 32.10 5.84
N ASN A 9 23.48 31.78 7.10
CA ASN A 9 23.80 30.52 7.77
C ASN A 9 22.75 30.23 8.85
N ASP A 10 22.45 28.95 9.06
CA ASP A 10 21.64 28.46 10.17
C ASP A 10 22.33 27.23 10.77
N GLU A 11 22.84 27.35 12.00
CA GLU A 11 23.63 26.29 12.63
C GLU A 11 22.80 25.13 13.19
N ASP A 12 21.48 25.29 13.26
CA ASP A 12 20.54 24.29 13.75
C ASP A 12 20.00 23.38 12.62
N VAL A 13 20.47 23.59 11.38
CA VAL A 13 20.03 22.84 10.20
C VAL A 13 21.21 22.13 9.52
N VAL A 14 21.00 20.88 9.12
CA VAL A 14 21.90 20.16 8.22
C VAL A 14 21.63 20.62 6.78
N ASN A 15 22.62 21.22 6.12
CA ASN A 15 22.47 21.70 4.75
C ASN A 15 22.34 20.54 3.73
N CYS A 16 22.03 20.83 2.46
CA CYS A 16 21.85 19.75 1.46
C CYS A 16 23.12 18.94 1.19
N TYR A 17 24.28 19.48 1.57
CA TYR A 17 25.56 18.82 1.44
C TYR A 17 25.86 17.92 2.64
N GLY A 18 24.97 17.85 3.63
CA GLY A 18 25.04 16.88 4.71
C GLY A 18 25.95 17.27 5.89
N TYR A 19 26.19 18.57 6.09
CA TYR A 19 26.88 19.11 7.26
C TYR A 19 26.22 20.39 7.77
N ARG A 20 26.66 20.88 8.93
CA ARG A 20 26.36 22.22 9.44
C ARG A 20 27.62 23.07 9.64
N ILE A 21 27.44 24.38 9.73
CA ILE A 21 28.48 25.34 10.09
C ILE A 21 28.04 26.07 11.37
N LEU A 22 28.88 26.07 12.40
CA LEU A 22 28.62 26.85 13.61
C LEU A 22 28.75 28.34 13.30
N THR A 23 27.68 29.11 13.52
CA THR A 23 27.61 30.54 13.24
C THR A 23 28.67 31.30 14.02
N ALA A 24 28.89 30.93 15.29
CA ALA A 24 29.92 31.53 16.14
C ALA A 24 31.35 31.32 15.59
N GLY A 25 31.56 30.32 14.73
CA GLY A 25 32.83 29.98 14.11
C GLY A 25 33.12 30.69 12.78
N ILE A 26 32.19 31.50 12.27
CA ILE A 26 32.34 32.19 10.99
C ILE A 26 33.08 33.51 11.21
N ASP A 27 34.35 33.58 10.82
CA ASP A 27 35.12 34.82 10.78
C ASP A 27 34.70 35.69 9.58
N THR A 28 34.09 36.83 9.89
CA THR A 28 33.59 37.80 8.91
C THR A 28 34.50 39.02 8.75
N THR A 29 35.59 39.10 9.53
CA THR A 29 36.45 40.29 9.65
C THR A 29 36.99 40.76 8.30
N GLN A 30 37.52 39.82 7.50
CA GLN A 30 38.05 40.15 6.18
C GLN A 30 36.95 40.45 5.17
N PHE A 31 35.82 39.74 5.24
CA PHE A 31 34.68 39.96 4.35
C PHE A 31 34.11 41.37 4.54
N MET A 32 33.96 41.84 5.78
CA MET A 32 33.41 43.17 6.07
C MET A 32 34.29 44.34 5.59
N ARG A 33 35.55 44.09 5.21
CA ARG A 33 36.39 45.10 4.53
C ARG A 33 35.99 45.34 3.08
N ASN A 34 35.40 44.35 2.42
CA ASN A 34 34.85 44.43 1.08
C ASN A 34 33.66 43.47 0.95
N PRO A 35 32.49 43.82 1.52
CA PRO A 35 31.37 42.90 1.74
C PRO A 35 30.53 42.70 0.47
N VAL A 36 31.17 42.22 -0.60
CA VAL A 36 30.55 42.05 -1.91
C VAL A 36 29.43 41.02 -1.88
N VAL A 37 28.35 41.31 -2.60
CA VAL A 37 27.27 40.38 -2.88
C VAL A 37 27.28 40.03 -4.36
N LEU A 38 27.41 38.75 -4.67
CA LEU A 38 27.50 38.23 -6.02
C LEU A 38 26.16 37.71 -6.55
N TYR A 39 26.07 37.43 -7.84
CA TYR A 39 25.01 36.59 -8.42
C TYR A 39 25.56 35.25 -8.92
N MET A 40 24.94 34.14 -8.49
CA MET A 40 25.31 32.76 -8.87
C MET A 40 26.77 32.35 -8.62
N HIS A 41 27.41 32.86 -7.56
CA HIS A 41 28.83 32.59 -7.27
C HIS A 41 29.78 32.97 -8.42
N SER A 42 29.32 33.78 -9.37
CA SER A 42 30.14 34.18 -10.51
C SER A 42 31.19 35.20 -10.06
N ARG A 43 32.45 34.90 -10.37
CA ARG A 43 33.58 35.83 -10.30
C ARG A 43 34.16 35.90 -11.70
N GLY A 44 34.56 37.09 -12.16
CA GLY A 44 34.79 37.50 -13.56
C GLY A 44 35.85 36.74 -14.38
N THR A 45 36.11 35.46 -14.12
CA THR A 45 37.09 34.63 -14.82
C THR A 45 36.50 33.46 -15.62
N HIS A 46 35.18 33.26 -15.66
CA HIS A 46 34.56 32.21 -16.49
C HIS A 46 33.58 32.77 -17.51
N LYS A 47 34.09 33.07 -18.71
CA LYS A 47 33.29 33.33 -19.89
C LYS A 47 32.58 32.05 -20.35
N VAL A 48 31.25 32.07 -20.34
CA VAL A 48 30.43 31.34 -21.32
C VAL A 48 29.35 32.33 -21.82
N ASN A 49 29.72 33.14 -22.83
CA ASN A 49 28.83 33.89 -23.72
C ASN A 49 28.00 35.09 -23.15
N GLY A 50 28.62 36.25 -22.87
CA GLY A 50 27.89 37.52 -22.68
C GLY A 50 28.80 38.73 -22.38
N PRO A 51 28.31 39.99 -22.55
CA PRO A 51 29.07 41.19 -22.24
C PRO A 51 29.36 41.30 -20.73
N GLU A 52 30.59 41.67 -20.43
CA GLU A 52 31.30 41.59 -19.14
C GLU A 52 30.74 42.56 -18.08
N GLY A 53 30.79 42.20 -16.78
CA GLY A 53 30.99 43.20 -15.71
C GLY A 53 30.09 43.25 -14.48
N ASN A 54 28.99 42.47 -14.36
CA ASN A 54 28.05 42.60 -13.22
C ASN A 54 27.96 41.37 -12.31
N GLU A 55 29.11 40.88 -11.87
CA GLU A 55 29.16 39.81 -10.88
C GLU A 55 28.73 40.28 -9.49
N VAL A 56 29.06 41.52 -9.12
CA VAL A 56 28.70 42.14 -7.84
C VAL A 56 27.39 42.87 -8.01
N VAL A 57 26.32 42.36 -7.39
CA VAL A 57 24.96 42.93 -7.46
C VAL A 57 24.61 43.82 -6.28
N GLY A 58 25.50 43.90 -5.30
CA GLY A 58 25.28 44.70 -4.10
C GLY A 58 26.37 44.49 -3.05
N ARG A 59 26.06 44.92 -1.83
CA ARG A 59 26.94 44.78 -0.67
C ARG A 59 26.17 44.45 0.60
N VAL A 60 26.81 43.72 1.52
CA VAL A 60 26.28 43.55 2.88
C VAL A 60 26.58 44.81 3.69
N VAL A 61 25.54 45.41 4.25
CA VAL A 61 25.66 46.62 5.08
C VAL A 61 25.60 46.31 6.58
N LYS A 62 25.02 45.17 6.95
CA LYS A 62 24.94 44.70 8.33
C LYS A 62 24.96 43.17 8.40
N LEU A 63 25.72 42.64 9.35
CA LEU A 63 25.64 41.25 9.79
C LEU A 63 25.10 41.19 11.21
N GLU A 64 24.27 40.20 11.50
CA GLU A 64 23.69 40.01 12.83
C GLU A 64 23.51 38.53 13.12
N THR A 65 23.95 38.11 14.30
CA THR A 65 23.71 36.76 14.80
C THR A 65 22.47 36.76 15.69
N LYS A 66 21.50 35.89 15.40
CA LYS A 66 20.28 35.75 16.20
C LYS A 66 19.80 34.31 16.21
N GLY A 67 19.74 33.69 17.39
CA GLY A 67 19.21 32.33 17.57
C GLY A 67 19.87 31.30 16.65
N GLY A 68 21.21 31.22 16.66
CA GLY A 68 21.97 30.29 15.82
C GLY A 68 22.08 30.68 14.34
N GLN A 69 21.32 31.66 13.88
CA GLN A 69 21.37 32.15 12.50
C GLN A 69 22.35 33.31 12.32
N LEU A 70 23.02 33.35 11.17
CA LEU A 70 23.72 34.52 10.67
C LEU A 70 22.85 35.20 9.61
N LEU A 71 22.52 36.46 9.87
CA LEU A 71 21.65 37.28 9.02
C LEU A 71 22.48 38.37 8.35
N ALA A 72 22.19 38.65 7.08
CA ALA A 72 22.82 39.72 6.32
C ALA A 72 21.78 40.67 5.72
N ASP A 73 21.96 41.97 5.96
CA ASP A 73 21.22 43.03 5.26
C ASP A 73 22.00 43.41 4.01
N VAL A 74 21.39 43.20 2.85
CA VAL A 74 21.99 43.41 1.53
C VAL A 74 21.41 44.66 0.90
N GLU A 75 22.28 45.59 0.54
CA GLU A 75 21.97 46.75 -0.29
C GLU A 75 22.36 46.44 -1.75
N PHE A 76 21.37 46.45 -2.65
CA PHE A 76 21.61 46.26 -4.09
C PHE A 76 22.15 47.53 -4.75
N ASP A 77 23.02 47.37 -5.74
CA ASP A 77 23.43 48.47 -6.62
C ASP A 77 22.25 48.87 -7.51
N MET A 78 21.60 49.97 -7.15
CA MET A 78 20.44 50.50 -7.86
C MET A 78 20.82 51.47 -8.97
N GLU A 79 22.10 51.61 -9.32
CA GLU A 79 22.51 52.34 -10.54
C GLU A 79 22.76 51.36 -11.69
N ASP A 80 23.13 50.12 -11.37
CA ASP A 80 23.32 49.04 -12.34
C ASP A 80 22.00 48.35 -12.76
N GLU A 81 21.75 48.24 -14.08
CA GLU A 81 20.53 47.64 -14.64
C GLU A 81 20.37 46.15 -14.31
N PHE A 82 21.47 45.39 -14.25
CA PHE A 82 21.40 43.98 -13.92
C PHE A 82 21.04 43.78 -12.45
N SER A 83 21.71 44.52 -11.56
CA SER A 83 21.47 44.54 -10.12
C SER A 83 20.05 45.00 -9.78
N LYS A 84 19.54 46.04 -10.44
CA LYS A 84 18.11 46.46 -10.37
C LYS A 84 17.16 45.31 -10.70
N LYS A 85 17.44 44.54 -11.76
CA LYS A 85 16.61 43.39 -12.16
C LYS A 85 16.62 42.29 -11.12
N ILE A 86 17.78 41.98 -10.51
CA ILE A 86 17.89 41.00 -9.43
C ILE A 86 17.14 41.49 -8.19
N ALA A 87 17.36 42.74 -7.77
CA ALA A 87 16.65 43.36 -6.65
C ALA A 87 15.13 43.28 -6.82
N GLY A 88 14.61 43.61 -8.00
CA GLY A 88 13.17 43.50 -8.28
C GLY A 88 12.63 42.07 -8.22
N LYS A 89 13.43 41.05 -8.59
CA LYS A 89 13.04 39.64 -8.42
C LYS A 89 13.01 39.25 -6.95
N VAL A 90 13.96 39.73 -6.15
CA VAL A 90 14.00 39.51 -4.70
C VAL A 90 12.78 40.11 -4.02
N GLU A 91 12.46 41.37 -4.31
CA GLU A 91 11.30 42.07 -3.72
C GLU A 91 9.97 41.39 -4.02
N ARG A 92 9.81 40.87 -5.25
CA ARG A 92 8.61 40.14 -5.66
C ARG A 92 8.62 38.67 -5.21
N GLY A 93 9.67 38.22 -4.53
CA GLY A 93 9.80 36.85 -4.04
C GLY A 93 10.09 35.79 -5.11
N PHE A 94 10.52 36.18 -6.31
CA PHE A 94 10.97 35.22 -7.35
C PHE A 94 12.39 34.70 -7.07
N LEU A 95 13.20 35.44 -6.32
CA LEU A 95 14.50 35.01 -5.80
C LEU A 95 14.52 35.22 -4.29
N LYS A 96 14.68 34.16 -3.51
CA LYS A 96 14.69 34.23 -2.04
C LYS A 96 15.96 33.64 -1.43
N MET A 97 16.74 32.92 -2.21
CA MET A 97 17.87 32.16 -1.72
C MET A 97 19.15 32.99 -1.75
N SER A 98 19.96 32.77 -0.72
CA SER A 98 21.32 33.27 -0.66
C SER A 98 22.29 32.13 -0.36
N SER A 99 23.56 32.36 -0.66
CA SER A 99 24.59 31.37 -0.40
C SER A 99 25.92 32.01 -0.06
N ILE A 100 26.59 31.53 0.97
CA ILE A 100 27.95 32.01 1.30
C ILE A 100 29.02 31.07 0.73
N GLY A 101 30.10 31.71 0.27
CA GLY A 101 31.38 31.07 0.04
C GLY A 101 32.23 31.23 1.27
N ALA A 102 32.65 30.11 1.86
CA ALA A 102 33.46 30.11 3.07
C ALA A 102 34.69 29.21 2.93
N ASN A 103 35.81 29.68 3.47
CA ASN A 103 37.02 28.90 3.59
C ASN A 103 37.00 28.09 4.90
N VAL A 104 37.06 26.77 4.81
CA VAL A 104 37.02 25.89 5.99
C VAL A 104 38.38 25.89 6.70
N ILE A 105 38.38 26.31 7.96
CA ILE A 105 39.58 26.33 8.82
C ILE A 105 39.62 25.06 9.68
N GLU A 106 38.53 24.78 10.39
CA GLU A 106 38.45 23.69 11.38
C GLU A 106 37.14 22.91 11.25
N THR A 107 37.21 21.60 11.45
CA THR A 107 36.07 20.69 11.46
C THR A 107 36.10 19.81 12.70
N SER A 108 34.94 19.31 13.13
CA SER A 108 34.80 18.41 14.27
C SER A 108 33.84 17.27 13.95
N SER A 109 34.22 16.07 14.40
CA SER A 109 33.37 14.87 14.44
C SER A 109 32.86 14.57 15.86
N SER A 110 33.07 15.47 16.83
CA SER A 110 32.65 15.26 18.21
C SER A 110 31.12 15.21 18.32
N PRO A 111 30.53 14.27 19.11
CA PRO A 111 29.09 14.09 19.19
C PRO A 111 28.28 15.36 19.52
N GLU A 112 28.81 16.23 20.39
CA GLU A 112 28.18 17.50 20.79
C GLU A 112 28.05 18.50 19.64
N HIS A 113 28.87 18.37 18.60
CA HIS A 113 28.80 19.21 17.41
C HIS A 113 27.94 18.61 16.31
N LEU A 114 27.41 17.39 16.46
CA LEU A 114 26.62 16.75 15.41
C LEU A 114 25.11 16.98 15.57
N LEU A 115 24.42 17.19 14.45
CA LEU A 115 22.96 17.12 14.36
C LEU A 115 22.49 15.76 13.83
N PRO A 116 21.26 15.32 14.19
CA PRO A 116 20.62 14.16 13.56
C PRO A 116 20.59 14.28 12.03
N GLY A 117 20.92 13.20 11.32
CA GLY A 117 20.93 13.16 9.86
C GLY A 117 22.17 13.76 9.18
N GLN A 118 23.15 14.27 9.96
CA GLN A 118 24.41 14.76 9.42
C GLN A 118 25.32 13.61 8.95
N ILE A 119 25.96 13.77 7.79
CA ILE A 119 26.80 12.73 7.14
C ILE A 119 28.28 13.13 7.02
N PHE A 120 28.60 14.41 7.16
CA PHE A 120 29.97 14.94 7.19
C PHE A 120 30.26 15.71 8.48
N GLU A 121 31.54 15.92 8.79
CA GLU A 121 31.96 16.70 9.96
C GLU A 121 31.36 18.11 9.98
N THR A 122 31.08 18.60 11.18
CA THR A 122 30.63 19.98 11.40
C THR A 122 31.79 20.95 11.23
N VAL A 123 31.57 22.03 10.48
CA VAL A 123 32.55 23.11 10.36
C VAL A 123 32.48 23.98 11.62
N THR A 124 33.50 23.90 12.47
CA THR A 124 33.56 24.66 13.73
C THR A 124 34.21 26.02 13.55
N LYS A 125 35.08 26.18 12.55
CA LYS A 125 35.65 27.48 12.17
C LYS A 125 35.75 27.63 10.66
N SER A 126 35.31 28.76 10.14
CA SER A 126 35.46 29.12 8.73
C SER A 126 35.71 30.61 8.57
N LYS A 127 36.18 31.02 7.40
CA LYS A 127 36.34 32.42 7.02
C LYS A 127 35.41 32.75 5.87
N LEU A 128 34.51 33.71 6.08
CA LEU A 128 33.59 34.17 5.04
C LEU A 128 34.36 34.85 3.91
N VAL A 129 34.08 34.48 2.66
CA VAL A 129 34.77 34.95 1.46
C VAL A 129 33.85 35.78 0.57
N GLU A 130 32.60 35.35 0.41
CA GLU A 130 31.57 36.08 -0.33
C GLU A 130 30.16 35.64 0.08
N LEU A 131 29.18 36.47 -0.28
CA LEU A 131 27.76 36.14 -0.26
C LEU A 131 27.23 36.25 -1.69
N SER A 132 26.35 35.34 -2.11
CA SER A 132 25.72 35.39 -3.42
C SER A 132 24.21 35.19 -3.36
N ILE A 133 23.48 35.90 -4.22
CA ILE A 133 22.08 35.62 -4.52
C ILE A 133 22.02 34.51 -5.58
N VAL A 134 21.24 33.47 -5.30
CA VAL A 134 21.18 32.25 -6.13
C VAL A 134 19.73 31.86 -6.45
N ASP A 135 19.53 31.11 -7.53
CA ASP A 135 18.21 30.57 -7.92
C ASP A 135 17.91 29.28 -7.18
N ILE A 136 18.93 28.42 -7.05
CA ILE A 136 18.90 27.17 -6.33
C ILE A 136 19.89 27.29 -5.18
N GLY A 137 19.36 27.42 -3.97
CA GLY A 137 20.14 27.10 -2.80
C GLY A 137 20.35 25.59 -2.73
N GLY A 138 21.56 25.12 -2.41
CA GLY A 138 21.82 23.83 -1.77
C GLY A 138 21.08 23.62 -0.42
N ASN A 139 19.74 23.62 -0.49
CA ASN A 139 18.67 23.70 0.54
C ASN A 139 18.62 25.01 1.31
N ASP A 140 17.50 25.74 1.19
CA ASP A 140 16.95 26.89 1.95
C ASP A 140 17.90 28.01 2.48
N ASN A 141 19.20 27.80 2.63
CA ASN A 141 20.32 28.68 3.03
C ASN A 141 21.68 28.04 2.60
N ALA A 142 22.12 28.18 1.35
CA ALA A 142 23.11 27.28 0.75
C ALA A 142 24.59 27.69 0.86
N LEU A 143 25.54 26.77 0.68
CA LEU A 143 26.97 27.00 0.96
C LEU A 143 27.90 26.44 -0.13
N LYS A 144 28.96 27.18 -0.52
CA LYS A 144 30.05 26.66 -1.37
C LYS A 144 31.40 26.72 -0.62
N LEU A 145 31.88 25.56 -0.16
CA LEU A 145 33.10 25.48 0.65
C LEU A 145 34.38 25.36 -0.20
N HIS A 146 35.42 26.08 0.22
CA HIS A 146 36.77 25.94 -0.32
C HIS A 146 37.78 25.78 0.84
N ARG A 147 38.96 25.24 0.55
CA ARG A 147 40.14 25.33 1.43
C ARG A 147 41.33 25.72 0.56
N ASN A 148 41.99 26.82 0.91
CA ASN A 148 43.11 27.38 0.13
C ASN A 148 42.79 27.63 -1.36
N GLY A 149 41.55 28.05 -1.67
CA GLY A 149 41.13 28.37 -3.04
C GLY A 149 40.72 27.16 -3.90
N ALA A 150 40.86 25.92 -3.40
CA ALA A 150 40.35 24.72 -4.05
C ALA A 150 39.02 24.27 -3.41
N PRO A 151 38.07 23.70 -4.18
CA PRO A 151 36.89 23.06 -3.62
C PRO A 151 37.31 21.99 -2.60
N ILE A 152 36.69 21.98 -1.43
CA ILE A 152 36.95 20.99 -0.38
C ILE A 152 35.73 20.09 -0.18
N GLN A 153 35.99 18.80 -0.05
CA GLN A 153 35.02 17.85 0.47
C GLN A 153 35.33 17.59 1.95
N LEU A 154 34.33 17.75 2.81
CA LEU A 154 34.47 17.47 4.24
C LEU A 154 34.65 15.97 4.47
N LYS A 155 35.29 15.61 5.58
CA LYS A 155 35.47 14.21 5.95
C LYS A 155 34.10 13.60 6.26
N LYS A 156 33.78 12.50 5.59
CA LYS A 156 32.58 11.72 5.88
C LYS A 156 32.69 11.19 7.30
N LEU A 157 31.63 11.36 8.10
CA LEU A 157 31.58 10.77 9.42
C LEU A 157 31.69 9.26 9.26
N LYS A 158 32.69 8.67 9.90
CA LYS A 158 32.61 7.24 10.21
C LYS A 158 31.53 7.15 11.26
N ILE A 159 30.31 6.87 10.81
CA ILE A 159 29.31 6.31 11.70
C ILE A 159 29.90 4.94 12.05
N GLU A 160 30.78 4.87 13.05
CA GLU A 160 30.81 3.69 13.88
C GLU A 160 29.40 3.60 14.40
N THR A 161 28.64 2.67 13.82
CA THR A 161 27.31 2.33 14.31
C THR A 161 27.49 1.75 15.69
N ASP A 162 27.68 2.62 16.69
CA ASP A 162 27.33 2.32 18.06
C ASP A 162 25.81 2.40 18.16
N MET A 163 25.15 1.54 17.37
CA MET A 163 23.83 1.06 17.73
C MET A 163 24.08 0.29 19.02
N ASN A 164 23.88 0.94 20.16
CA ASN A 164 24.09 0.35 21.47
C ASN A 164 23.47 -1.07 21.46
N LEU A 165 24.31 -2.09 21.40
CA LEU A 165 23.94 -3.48 21.17
C LEU A 165 22.89 -3.94 22.19
N LYS A 166 22.91 -3.34 23.39
CA LYS A 166 21.93 -3.58 24.45
C LYS A 166 20.52 -3.09 24.07
N THR A 167 20.40 -2.00 23.32
CA THR A 167 19.10 -1.50 22.86
C THR A 167 18.49 -2.43 21.81
N ILE A 168 19.31 -2.94 20.87
CA ILE A 168 18.86 -3.91 19.88
C ILE A 168 18.55 -5.25 20.56
N ALA A 169 19.43 -5.73 21.44
CA ALA A 169 19.21 -6.95 22.21
C ALA A 169 17.92 -6.87 23.04
N LEU A 170 17.68 -5.75 23.73
CA LEU A 170 16.45 -5.53 24.50
C LEU A 170 15.20 -5.50 23.62
N ALA A 171 15.25 -4.82 22.46
CA ALA A 171 14.13 -4.79 21.50
C ALA A 171 13.82 -6.19 20.92
N LEU A 172 14.85 -7.04 20.80
CA LEU A 172 14.73 -8.44 20.40
C LEU A 172 14.37 -9.37 21.57
N GLY A 173 14.17 -8.85 22.79
CA GLY A 173 13.86 -9.65 23.98
C GLY A 173 15.03 -10.51 24.49
N MET A 174 16.26 -10.20 24.08
CA MET A 174 17.47 -10.93 24.44
C MET A 174 18.04 -10.41 25.77
N GLY A 175 18.69 -11.29 26.55
CA GLY A 175 19.22 -10.98 27.88
C GLY A 175 20.45 -10.06 27.88
N GLU A 176 20.86 -9.59 29.06
CA GLU A 176 21.97 -8.62 29.22
C GLU A 176 23.34 -9.13 28.74
N ASP A 177 23.52 -10.45 28.64
CA ASP A 177 24.76 -11.12 28.19
C ASP A 177 24.86 -11.28 26.65
N THR A 178 24.04 -10.54 25.91
CA THR A 178 23.96 -10.67 24.45
C THR A 178 25.15 -10.01 23.75
N ASN A 179 25.80 -10.75 22.84
CA ASN A 179 26.88 -10.25 21.98
C ASN A 179 26.41 -10.11 20.51
N GLU A 180 27.21 -9.42 19.69
CA GLU A 180 26.87 -9.09 18.30
C GLU A 180 26.55 -10.32 17.43
N GLN A 181 27.26 -11.44 17.66
CA GLN A 181 27.03 -12.69 16.91
C GLN A 181 25.66 -13.30 17.25
N LEU A 182 25.23 -13.21 18.51
CA LEU A 182 23.92 -13.67 18.94
C LEU A 182 22.80 -12.80 18.35
N VAL A 183 22.96 -11.48 18.34
CA VAL A 183 21.99 -10.57 17.71
C VAL A 183 21.87 -10.83 16.21
N LEU A 184 22.99 -10.98 15.52
CA LEU A 184 22.99 -11.27 14.08
C LEU A 184 22.30 -12.59 13.77
N LYS A 185 22.53 -13.63 14.59
CA LYS A 185 21.86 -14.92 14.45
C LYS A 185 20.34 -14.79 14.66
N GLU A 186 19.91 -14.06 15.68
CA GLU A 186 18.49 -13.84 15.96
C GLU A 186 17.79 -13.07 14.83
N VAL A 187 18.44 -12.01 14.32
CA VAL A 187 17.93 -11.22 13.18
C VAL A 187 17.81 -12.09 11.92
N GLN A 188 18.79 -12.96 11.66
CA GLN A 188 18.72 -13.90 10.54
C GLN A 188 17.58 -14.91 10.70
N GLN A 189 17.35 -15.41 11.91
CA GLN A 189 16.23 -16.31 12.20
C GLN A 189 14.88 -15.61 12.03
N LEU A 190 14.73 -14.38 12.53
CA LEU A 190 13.53 -13.57 12.35
C LEU A 190 13.26 -13.27 10.87
N LYS A 191 14.30 -12.96 10.09
CA LYS A 191 14.17 -12.76 8.64
C LYS A 191 13.66 -14.03 7.96
N LEU A 192 14.26 -15.18 8.25
CA LEU A 192 13.84 -16.46 7.67
C LEU A 192 12.41 -16.84 8.10
N ALA A 193 12.07 -16.61 9.36
CA ALA A 193 10.73 -16.85 9.89
C ALA A 193 9.69 -15.94 9.22
N LYS A 194 10.03 -14.65 9.01
CA LYS A 194 9.19 -13.70 8.27
C LYS A 194 8.98 -14.15 6.83
N GLU A 195 10.04 -14.45 6.09
CA GLU A 195 9.95 -14.94 4.70
C GLU A 195 9.11 -16.21 4.61
N THR A 196 9.27 -17.13 5.57
CA THR A 196 8.46 -18.35 5.64
C THR A 196 6.99 -18.05 5.94
N ALA A 197 6.72 -17.12 6.86
CA ALA A 197 5.36 -16.71 7.22
C ALA A 197 4.66 -16.02 6.04
N GLU A 198 5.34 -15.10 5.35
CA GLU A 198 4.82 -14.43 4.15
C GLU A 198 4.52 -15.44 3.04
N SER A 199 5.40 -16.42 2.82
CA SER A 199 5.15 -17.51 1.84
C SER A 199 3.91 -18.33 2.22
N ARG A 200 3.76 -18.71 3.50
CA ARG A 200 2.60 -19.46 3.98
C ARG A 200 1.30 -18.66 3.88
N VAL A 201 1.34 -17.37 4.19
CA VAL A 201 0.17 -16.48 4.04
C VAL A 201 -0.25 -16.45 2.59
N SER A 202 0.67 -16.25 1.65
CA SER A 202 0.36 -16.26 0.22
C SER A 202 -0.23 -17.61 -0.25
N GLU A 203 0.32 -18.73 0.21
CA GLU A 203 -0.23 -20.06 -0.10
C GLU A 203 -1.64 -20.28 0.48
N LEU A 204 -1.88 -19.83 1.71
CA LEU A 204 -3.18 -19.94 2.36
C LEU A 204 -4.23 -19.07 1.68
N GLU A 205 -3.88 -17.84 1.31
CA GLU A 205 -4.76 -16.93 0.55
C GLU A 205 -5.15 -17.54 -0.80
N GLN A 206 -4.20 -18.17 -1.52
CA GLN A 206 -4.49 -18.86 -2.78
C GLN A 206 -5.43 -20.05 -2.58
N LYS A 207 -5.21 -20.87 -1.54
CA LYS A 207 -6.08 -22.00 -1.20
C LYS A 207 -7.47 -21.55 -0.78
N GLN A 208 -7.57 -20.47 0.00
CA GLN A 208 -8.84 -19.89 0.40
C GLN A 208 -9.63 -19.43 -0.83
N LYS A 209 -9.00 -18.64 -1.71
CA LYS A 209 -9.64 -18.17 -2.95
C LYS A 209 -10.08 -19.33 -3.87
N ALA A 210 -9.28 -20.39 -3.95
CA ALA A 210 -9.63 -21.59 -4.70
C ALA A 210 -10.86 -22.31 -4.10
N ASN A 211 -10.93 -22.43 -2.77
CA ASN A 211 -12.08 -23.02 -2.08
C ASN A 211 -13.35 -22.17 -2.25
N GLU A 212 -13.24 -20.84 -2.12
CA GLU A 212 -14.34 -19.89 -2.35
C GLU A 212 -14.85 -20.00 -3.79
N THR A 213 -13.95 -20.06 -4.77
CA THR A 213 -14.33 -20.22 -6.19
C THR A 213 -15.06 -21.55 -6.44
N ALA A 214 -14.59 -22.64 -5.82
CA ALA A 214 -15.22 -23.95 -5.94
C ALA A 214 -16.62 -23.97 -5.31
N GLU A 215 -16.78 -23.38 -4.12
CA GLU A 215 -18.07 -23.28 -3.44
C GLU A 215 -19.05 -22.37 -4.19
N ALA A 216 -18.59 -21.21 -4.66
CA ALA A 216 -19.38 -20.32 -5.50
C ALA A 216 -19.87 -21.03 -6.77
N THR A 217 -19.00 -21.81 -7.41
CA THR A 217 -19.36 -22.61 -8.59
C THR A 217 -20.47 -23.61 -8.29
N GLN A 218 -20.35 -24.36 -7.18
CA GLN A 218 -21.38 -25.32 -6.77
C GLN A 218 -22.73 -24.65 -6.48
N LEU A 219 -22.72 -23.52 -5.78
CA LEU A 219 -23.94 -22.78 -5.46
C LEU A 219 -24.62 -22.22 -6.70
N VAL A 220 -23.84 -21.66 -7.63
CA VAL A 220 -24.38 -21.12 -8.89
C VAL A 220 -24.94 -22.24 -9.76
N ASP A 221 -24.23 -23.36 -9.92
CA ASP A 221 -24.70 -24.50 -10.69
C ASP A 221 -26.00 -25.08 -10.10
N LYS A 222 -26.08 -25.16 -8.77
CA LYS A 222 -27.30 -25.60 -8.07
C LYS A 222 -28.47 -24.62 -8.27
N ALA A 223 -28.20 -23.31 -8.23
CA ALA A 223 -29.23 -22.29 -8.47
C ALA A 223 -29.75 -22.33 -9.92
N ILE A 224 -28.88 -22.58 -10.89
CA ILE A 224 -29.27 -22.75 -12.30
C ILE A 224 -30.13 -24.00 -12.47
N ALA A 225 -29.72 -25.13 -11.87
CA ALA A 225 -30.48 -26.38 -11.92
C ALA A 225 -31.90 -26.24 -11.32
N LEU A 226 -32.05 -25.40 -10.29
CA LEU A 226 -33.34 -25.06 -9.67
C LEU A 226 -34.14 -23.98 -10.42
N GLY A 227 -33.60 -23.45 -11.52
CA GLY A 227 -34.23 -22.39 -12.32
C GLY A 227 -34.28 -21.02 -11.64
N LEU A 228 -33.48 -20.81 -10.58
CA LEU A 228 -33.40 -19.52 -9.87
C LEU A 228 -32.57 -18.50 -10.64
N ILE A 229 -31.58 -18.97 -11.42
CA ILE A 229 -30.70 -18.13 -12.23
C ILE A 229 -30.67 -18.68 -13.66
N PRO A 230 -30.81 -17.84 -14.70
CA PRO A 230 -30.58 -18.25 -16.08
C PRO A 230 -29.11 -18.61 -16.33
N GLU A 231 -28.85 -19.66 -17.12
CA GLU A 231 -27.48 -20.09 -17.52
C GLU A 231 -26.65 -18.92 -18.09
N ALA A 232 -27.28 -18.02 -18.85
CA ALA A 232 -26.62 -16.85 -19.44
C ALA A 232 -26.00 -15.91 -18.38
N LEU A 233 -26.48 -15.93 -17.14
CA LEU A 233 -25.97 -15.09 -16.05
C LEU A 233 -24.90 -15.80 -15.20
N ARG A 234 -24.56 -17.05 -15.50
CA ARG A 234 -23.59 -17.86 -14.72
C ARG A 234 -22.28 -17.12 -14.47
N GLN A 235 -21.65 -16.60 -15.53
CA GLN A 235 -20.39 -15.85 -15.38
C GLN A 235 -20.55 -14.54 -14.60
N GLY A 236 -21.67 -13.83 -14.76
CA GLY A 236 -21.95 -12.60 -14.01
C GLY A 236 -22.13 -12.86 -12.52
N GLN A 237 -22.77 -13.98 -12.17
CA GLN A 237 -22.96 -14.37 -10.78
C GLN A 237 -21.64 -14.80 -10.13
N LEU A 238 -20.80 -15.57 -10.83
CA LEU A 238 -19.46 -15.93 -10.33
C LEU A 238 -18.58 -14.70 -10.06
N LYS A 239 -18.62 -13.70 -10.94
CA LYS A 239 -17.93 -12.41 -10.70
C LYS A 239 -18.46 -11.67 -9.47
N SER A 240 -19.75 -11.83 -9.15
CA SER A 240 -20.32 -11.21 -7.95
C SER A 240 -19.83 -11.91 -6.67
N PHE A 241 -19.62 -13.22 -6.71
CA PHE A 241 -18.96 -13.97 -5.62
C PHE A 241 -17.48 -13.59 -5.44
N GLU A 242 -16.77 -13.22 -6.50
CA GLU A 242 -15.41 -12.69 -6.39
C GLU A 242 -15.35 -11.32 -5.68
N LEU A 243 -16.44 -10.54 -5.73
CA LEU A 243 -16.53 -9.21 -5.11
C LEU A 243 -17.01 -9.27 -3.66
N ASP A 244 -17.96 -10.15 -3.36
CA ASP A 244 -18.52 -10.34 -2.03
C ASP A 244 -18.95 -11.80 -1.84
N PHE A 245 -18.00 -12.65 -1.47
CA PHE A 245 -18.24 -14.09 -1.34
C PHE A 245 -19.28 -14.39 -0.26
N ASP A 246 -19.12 -13.82 0.94
CA ASP A 246 -19.97 -14.11 2.09
C ASP A 246 -21.41 -13.62 1.87
N GLY A 247 -21.59 -12.40 1.36
CA GLY A 247 -22.92 -11.84 1.09
C GLY A 247 -23.67 -12.61 0.00
N GLN A 248 -22.98 -12.97 -1.09
CA GLN A 248 -23.57 -13.77 -2.16
C GLN A 248 -23.87 -15.20 -1.71
N LYS A 249 -22.98 -15.82 -0.93
CA LYS A 249 -23.19 -17.15 -0.36
C LYS A 249 -24.42 -17.18 0.54
N ALA A 250 -24.55 -16.23 1.46
CA ALA A 250 -25.71 -16.14 2.35
C ALA A 250 -27.02 -15.98 1.56
N THR A 251 -27.04 -15.07 0.60
CA THR A 251 -28.23 -14.75 -0.20
C THR A 251 -28.63 -15.93 -1.08
N LEU A 252 -27.69 -16.49 -1.85
CA LEU A 252 -27.99 -17.54 -2.81
C LEU A 252 -28.32 -18.87 -2.13
N SER A 253 -27.65 -19.19 -1.01
CA SER A 253 -27.97 -20.39 -0.23
C SER A 253 -29.38 -20.34 0.36
N GLN A 254 -29.83 -19.16 0.82
CA GLN A 254 -31.19 -18.98 1.32
C GLN A 254 -32.23 -19.16 0.20
N LEU A 255 -32.01 -18.54 -0.96
CA LEU A 255 -32.90 -18.69 -2.13
C LEU A 255 -33.00 -20.14 -2.60
N ILE A 256 -31.87 -20.86 -2.63
CA ILE A 256 -31.83 -22.29 -2.93
C ILE A 256 -32.67 -23.07 -1.91
N ALA A 257 -32.46 -22.85 -0.61
CA ALA A 257 -33.17 -23.55 0.44
C ALA A 257 -34.69 -23.31 0.40
N ASP A 258 -35.10 -22.07 0.14
CA ASP A 258 -36.51 -21.71 0.00
C ASP A 258 -37.14 -22.33 -1.24
N LYS A 259 -36.40 -22.40 -2.36
CA LYS A 259 -36.87 -23.07 -3.58
C LYS A 259 -36.99 -24.58 -3.41
N GLU A 260 -36.04 -25.21 -2.72
CA GLU A 260 -36.10 -26.63 -2.38
C GLU A 260 -37.30 -26.95 -1.47
N LYS A 261 -37.59 -26.09 -0.48
CA LYS A 261 -38.80 -26.21 0.34
C LYS A 261 -40.07 -26.03 -0.48
N GLU A 262 -40.13 -25.08 -1.40
CA GLU A 262 -41.27 -24.86 -2.30
C GLU A 262 -41.52 -26.08 -3.20
N ILE A 263 -40.46 -26.65 -3.78
CA ILE A 263 -40.55 -27.90 -4.57
C ILE A 263 -41.04 -29.06 -3.70
N GLN A 264 -40.58 -29.15 -2.46
CA GLN A 264 -41.02 -30.20 -1.53
C GLN A 264 -42.48 -30.02 -1.09
N LEU A 265 -42.94 -28.78 -0.87
CA LEU A 265 -44.31 -28.43 -0.51
C LEU A 265 -45.27 -28.55 -1.69
N SER A 266 -44.84 -28.22 -2.91
CA SER A 266 -45.63 -28.42 -4.14
C SER A 266 -45.68 -29.89 -4.55
N GLY A 267 -44.59 -30.66 -4.37
CA GLY A 267 -44.58 -32.11 -4.49
C GLY A 267 -45.51 -32.78 -3.48
N LYS A 268 -45.52 -32.30 -2.22
CA LYS A 268 -46.50 -32.70 -1.21
C LYS A 268 -47.90 -32.19 -1.50
N SER A 269 -48.09 -31.01 -2.08
CA SER A 269 -49.41 -30.47 -2.45
C SER A 269 -49.98 -31.16 -3.68
N ASN A 270 -49.15 -31.66 -4.61
CA ASN A 270 -49.57 -32.49 -5.73
C ASN A 270 -49.83 -33.92 -5.25
N ALA A 271 -49.04 -34.45 -4.31
CA ALA A 271 -49.33 -35.71 -3.62
C ALA A 271 -50.59 -35.61 -2.75
N VAL A 272 -50.84 -34.49 -2.07
CA VAL A 272 -52.04 -34.25 -1.26
C VAL A 272 -53.23 -33.88 -2.16
N LYS A 273 -53.07 -33.17 -3.28
CA LYS A 273 -54.15 -33.01 -4.27
C LYS A 273 -54.50 -34.34 -4.93
N THR A 274 -53.54 -35.21 -5.24
CA THR A 274 -53.83 -36.58 -5.73
C THR A 274 -54.40 -37.49 -4.64
N VAL A 275 -54.02 -37.31 -3.36
CA VAL A 275 -54.59 -38.08 -2.24
C VAL A 275 -55.97 -37.54 -1.78
N VAL A 276 -56.24 -36.24 -1.89
CA VAL A 276 -57.51 -35.58 -1.50
C VAL A 276 -58.52 -35.58 -2.65
N LEU A 277 -58.10 -35.59 -3.93
CA LEU A 277 -58.98 -35.91 -5.07
C LEU A 277 -59.06 -37.42 -5.35
N GLY A 278 -58.28 -38.25 -4.66
CA GLY A 278 -58.19 -39.70 -4.85
C GLY A 278 -58.76 -40.56 -3.70
N LYS A 279 -59.34 -39.97 -2.65
CA LYS A 279 -60.01 -40.73 -1.58
C LYS A 279 -61.30 -40.07 -1.08
N GLY A 280 -62.34 -40.23 -1.88
CA GLY A 280 -63.71 -40.47 -1.43
C GLY A 280 -64.38 -41.29 -2.53
N ALA A 281 -64.71 -42.57 -2.40
CA ALA A 281 -64.78 -43.45 -1.25
C ALA A 281 -64.39 -44.87 -1.68
N LYS A 282 -63.82 -45.66 -0.77
CA LYS A 282 -64.02 -47.11 -0.79
C LYS A 282 -65.00 -47.46 0.32
N PRO A 283 -66.20 -47.98 0.01
CA PRO A 283 -66.77 -49.05 0.79
C PRO A 283 -66.00 -50.34 0.49
N ASN A 284 -65.83 -51.14 1.54
CA ASN A 284 -65.39 -52.53 1.50
C ASN A 284 -66.12 -53.37 0.45
N THR A 285 -65.37 -54.11 -0.36
CA THR A 285 -65.68 -55.50 -0.72
C THR A 285 -64.37 -56.27 -0.91
N GLY A 286 -64.18 -57.31 -0.10
CA GLY A 286 -63.00 -58.17 -0.13
C GLY A 286 -63.02 -59.08 -1.37
N VAL A 287 -62.41 -58.61 -2.45
CA VAL A 287 -62.18 -59.40 -3.66
C VAL A 287 -60.68 -59.58 -3.83
N GLU A 288 -60.20 -60.82 -3.81
CA GLU A 288 -58.83 -61.16 -4.22
C GLU A 288 -58.63 -60.71 -5.67
N LEU A 289 -57.69 -59.79 -5.90
CA LEU A 289 -57.39 -59.26 -7.22
C LEU A 289 -56.70 -60.35 -8.07
N THR A 290 -57.45 -61.02 -8.93
CA THR A 290 -56.94 -62.02 -9.87
C THR A 290 -56.47 -61.38 -11.18
N PHE A 291 -55.60 -62.07 -11.91
CA PHE A 291 -55.01 -61.56 -13.16
C PHE A 291 -56.07 -61.15 -14.20
N ASP A 292 -57.15 -61.92 -14.34
CA ASP A 292 -58.23 -61.62 -15.29
C ASP A 292 -59.07 -60.40 -14.89
N TYR A 293 -59.30 -60.19 -13.59
CA TYR A 293 -59.96 -58.99 -13.10
C TYR A 293 -59.16 -57.76 -13.48
N LEU A 294 -57.85 -57.78 -13.23
CA LEU A 294 -56.96 -56.68 -13.59
C LEU A 294 -56.86 -56.52 -15.11
N GLN A 295 -56.79 -57.61 -15.87
CA GLN A 295 -56.75 -57.54 -17.34
C GLN A 295 -58.05 -56.97 -17.94
N LYS A 296 -59.21 -57.17 -17.30
CA LYS A 296 -60.51 -56.75 -17.84
C LYS A 296 -60.98 -55.40 -17.30
N HIS A 297 -60.66 -55.08 -16.04
CA HIS A 297 -61.21 -53.92 -15.33
C HIS A 297 -60.16 -52.87 -14.97
N ASP A 298 -58.87 -53.21 -14.92
CA ASP A 298 -57.81 -52.29 -14.48
C ASP A 298 -56.45 -52.59 -15.15
N VAL A 299 -56.41 -52.38 -16.47
CA VAL A 299 -55.25 -52.69 -17.32
C VAL A 299 -54.04 -51.84 -16.97
N GLU A 300 -54.25 -50.60 -16.52
CA GLU A 300 -53.17 -49.70 -16.11
C GLU A 300 -52.48 -50.23 -14.85
N LYS A 301 -53.25 -50.70 -13.87
CA LYS A 301 -52.69 -51.33 -12.68
C LYS A 301 -51.95 -52.64 -13.00
N LEU A 302 -52.44 -53.43 -13.95
CA LEU A 302 -51.71 -54.62 -14.41
C LEU A 302 -50.37 -54.26 -15.09
N ARG A 303 -50.34 -53.16 -15.86
CA ARG A 303 -49.10 -52.65 -16.46
C ARG A 303 -48.12 -52.10 -15.41
N ASP A 304 -48.64 -51.40 -14.40
CA ASP A 304 -47.83 -50.89 -13.29
C ASP A 304 -47.20 -52.05 -12.48
N ILE A 305 -47.99 -53.08 -12.15
CA ILE A 305 -47.48 -54.29 -11.49
C ILE A 305 -46.43 -54.98 -12.38
N LYS A 306 -46.64 -55.04 -13.70
CA LYS A 306 -45.64 -55.61 -14.62
C LYS A 306 -44.32 -54.82 -14.64
N LEU A 307 -44.37 -53.50 -14.54
CA LEU A 307 -43.20 -52.63 -14.66
C LEU A 307 -42.44 -52.48 -13.33
N ASN A 308 -43.19 -52.34 -12.24
CA ASN A 308 -42.66 -51.95 -10.94
C ASN A 308 -42.64 -53.11 -9.92
N GLN A 309 -43.38 -54.20 -10.17
CA GLN A 309 -43.51 -55.36 -9.25
C GLN A 309 -43.54 -56.70 -10.03
N PRO A 310 -42.46 -57.05 -10.75
CA PRO A 310 -42.44 -58.20 -11.66
C PRO A 310 -42.69 -59.56 -10.98
N GLU A 311 -42.28 -59.72 -9.71
CA GLU A 311 -42.54 -60.94 -8.93
C GLU A 311 -44.03 -61.17 -8.66
N GLU A 312 -44.77 -60.08 -8.39
CA GLU A 312 -46.21 -60.14 -8.17
C GLU A 312 -46.96 -60.36 -9.48
N TYR A 313 -46.49 -59.78 -10.58
CA TYR A 313 -46.99 -60.09 -11.92
C TYR A 313 -46.83 -61.58 -12.27
N GLU A 314 -45.66 -62.16 -11.99
CA GLU A 314 -45.42 -63.59 -12.20
C GLU A 314 -46.33 -64.48 -11.35
N ARG A 315 -46.55 -64.11 -10.08
CA ARG A 315 -47.47 -64.84 -9.20
C ARG A 315 -48.89 -64.84 -9.77
N LEU A 316 -49.41 -63.67 -10.15
CA LEU A 316 -50.74 -63.51 -10.74
C LEU A 316 -50.87 -64.28 -12.06
N ALA A 317 -49.85 -64.25 -12.91
CA ALA A 317 -49.83 -65.01 -14.17
C ALA A 317 -49.79 -66.53 -13.94
N LYS A 318 -49.03 -67.01 -12.93
CA LYS A 318 -48.99 -68.43 -12.53
C LYS A 318 -50.32 -68.89 -11.96
N ASP A 319 -50.97 -68.07 -11.14
CA ASP A 319 -52.29 -68.38 -10.57
C ASP A 319 -53.37 -68.42 -11.66
N TYR A 320 -53.30 -67.52 -12.64
CA TYR A 320 -54.13 -67.58 -13.84
C TYR A 320 -53.85 -68.83 -14.69
N ALA A 321 -52.60 -69.25 -14.85
CA ALA A 321 -52.27 -70.50 -15.54
C ALA A 321 -52.80 -71.74 -14.79
N LYS A 322 -52.88 -71.68 -13.45
CA LYS A 322 -53.46 -72.72 -12.59
C LYS A 322 -54.99 -72.71 -12.52
N GLY A 323 -55.65 -71.82 -13.26
CA GLY A 323 -57.11 -71.75 -13.35
C GLY A 323 -57.77 -70.89 -12.28
N VAL A 324 -57.01 -70.10 -11.51
CA VAL A 324 -57.60 -69.07 -10.63
C VAL A 324 -58.18 -67.98 -11.51
N ARG A 325 -59.48 -67.74 -11.38
CA ARG A 325 -60.26 -66.77 -12.14
C ARG A 325 -61.05 -65.90 -11.20
N TYR A 326 -61.32 -64.68 -11.62
CA TYR A 326 -62.27 -63.80 -10.95
C TYR A 326 -63.64 -64.48 -10.93
N LYS A 327 -64.21 -64.64 -9.74
CA LYS A 327 -65.61 -65.03 -9.58
C LYS A 327 -66.40 -63.77 -9.27
N GLU A 328 -67.17 -63.34 -10.26
CA GLU A 328 -68.18 -62.31 -10.08
C GLU A 328 -69.32 -62.96 -9.27
N ASN A 329 -69.49 -62.56 -8.01
CA ASN A 329 -70.72 -62.87 -7.27
C ASN A 329 -71.82 -61.93 -7.74
#